data_AF-A0A3M1DWP6-F1
#
_entry.id   AF-A0A3M1DWP6-F1
#
_cell.length_a   1.000
_cell.length_b   1.000
_cell.length_c   1.000
_cell.angle_alpha   90.00
_cell.angle_beta   90.00
_cell.angle_gamma   90.00
#
_symmetry.space_group_name_H-M   'P 1'
#
loop_
_entity.id
_entity.type
_entity.pdbx_description
1 polymer ?
#
loop_
_entity_poly.entity_id
_entity_poly.type
_entity_poly.pdbx_seq_one_letter_code
_entity_poly.pdbx_strand_id
1 'polypeptide(L)'
;MLTTFGYDLTGGILVILATARTDQVAWRFLRLTGFLVLALSCGLTTWNVLHPPTASSASHTIMVIAGILSGGCGAALALLAPWSDRHPSAYRMLTLLGGWAGVGAGILHESAALRTGPVPLGILLPVLIVSHAAAALLTGSITVTWLLGHAYLTATRMTIAPLRHFTRLVAWSLTLRAILLPILLLLGWWIAGRAGGTDPTPFTTPGLTAALVNDW
;
A
#
# COMPACT_ATOMS: atom_id res chain seq x y z
N MET A 1 -4.07 -8.57 7.26
CA MET A 1 -3.43 -7.31 7.70
C MET A 1 -1.98 -7.22 7.25
N LEU A 2 -1.09 -8.14 7.66
CA LEU A 2 0.32 -8.14 7.23
C LEU A 2 0.50 -8.24 5.70
N THR A 3 -0.28 -9.09 5.04
CA THR A 3 -0.27 -9.27 3.58
C THR A 3 -0.65 -7.99 2.83
N THR A 4 -1.78 -7.39 3.22
CA THR A 4 -2.27 -6.13 2.67
C THR A 4 -1.25 -5.01 2.83
N PHE A 5 -0.70 -4.86 4.05
CA PHE A 5 0.36 -3.90 4.33
C PHE A 5 1.59 -4.14 3.45
N GLY A 6 2.00 -5.40 3.28
CA GLY A 6 3.14 -5.76 2.45
C GLY A 6 2.94 -5.37 0.98
N TYR A 7 1.74 -5.60 0.42
CA TYR A 7 1.41 -5.21 -0.96
C TYR A 7 1.32 -3.69 -1.14
N ASP A 8 0.75 -2.99 -0.16
CA ASP A 8 0.72 -1.52 -0.16
C ASP A 8 2.13 -0.94 -0.03
N LEU A 9 3.00 -1.58 0.75
CA LEU A 9 4.40 -1.18 0.88
C LEU A 9 5.17 -1.37 -0.43
N THR A 10 5.07 -2.55 -1.06
CA THR A 10 5.76 -2.79 -2.35
C THR A 10 5.22 -1.87 -3.44
N GLY A 11 3.90 -1.75 -3.53
CA GLY A 11 3.24 -0.85 -4.47
C GLY A 11 3.64 0.61 -4.24
N GLY A 12 3.64 1.05 -2.99
CA GLY A 12 4.02 2.38 -2.56
C GLY A 12 5.45 2.75 -2.92
N ILE A 13 6.41 1.88 -2.63
CA ILE A 13 7.84 2.08 -2.98
C ILE A 13 7.98 2.33 -4.49
N LEU A 14 7.31 1.51 -5.30
CA LEU A 14 7.35 1.60 -6.77
C LEU A 14 6.67 2.88 -7.29
N VAL A 15 5.50 3.24 -6.78
CA VAL A 15 4.80 4.48 -7.17
C VAL A 15 5.66 5.70 -6.83
N ILE A 16 6.28 5.73 -5.64
CA ILE A 16 7.16 6.84 -5.25
C ILE A 16 8.39 6.91 -6.14
N LEU A 17 9.01 5.77 -6.47
CA LEU A 17 10.12 5.73 -7.42
C LEU A 17 9.72 6.25 -8.81
N ALA A 18 8.48 6.00 -9.26
CA ALA A 18 7.99 6.52 -10.54
C ALA A 18 7.93 8.05 -10.57
N THR A 19 7.68 8.69 -9.42
CA THR A 19 7.69 10.16 -9.30
C THR A 19 9.10 10.75 -9.23
N ALA A 20 10.08 9.96 -8.81
CA ALA A 20 11.46 10.40 -8.70
C ALA A 20 12.10 10.67 -10.08
N ARG A 21 13.09 11.55 -10.09
CA ARG A 21 13.99 11.77 -11.23
C ARG A 21 15.08 10.71 -11.18
N THR A 22 14.90 9.63 -11.95
CA THR A 22 15.80 8.46 -11.95
C THR A 22 17.21 8.83 -12.39
N ASP A 23 17.36 9.87 -13.21
CA ASP A 23 18.62 10.48 -13.64
C ASP A 23 19.45 11.08 -12.49
N GLN A 24 18.82 11.38 -11.36
CA GLN A 24 19.47 11.96 -10.18
C GLN A 24 19.76 10.93 -9.09
N VAL A 25 19.25 9.71 -9.25
CA VAL A 25 19.33 8.64 -8.24
C VAL A 25 20.38 7.64 -8.68
N ALA A 26 21.35 7.33 -7.81
CA ALA A 26 22.38 6.36 -8.16
C ALA A 26 21.75 5.00 -8.51
N TRP A 27 22.14 4.41 -9.64
CA TRP A 27 21.64 3.12 -10.11
C TRP A 27 21.76 2.00 -9.06
N ARG A 28 22.75 2.06 -8.16
CA ARG A 28 22.92 1.12 -7.05
C ARG A 28 21.73 1.15 -6.07
N PHE A 29 21.19 2.34 -5.81
CA PHE A 29 20.01 2.53 -4.96
C PHE A 29 18.75 1.95 -5.63
N LEU A 30 18.58 2.22 -6.93
CA LEU A 30 17.49 1.66 -7.72
C LEU A 30 17.53 0.13 -7.70
N ARG A 31 18.72 -0.45 -7.84
CA ARG A 31 18.93 -1.91 -7.78
C ARG A 31 18.57 -2.50 -6.42
N LEU A 32 19.01 -1.87 -5.33
CA LEU A 32 18.68 -2.30 -3.97
C LEU A 32 17.17 -2.25 -3.73
N THR A 33 16.51 -1.18 -4.17
CA THR A 33 15.07 -1.02 -4.03
C THR A 33 14.31 -2.06 -4.86
N GLY A 34 14.79 -2.36 -6.08
CA GLY A 34 14.26 -3.44 -6.91
C GLY A 34 14.35 -4.81 -6.23
N PHE A 35 15.49 -5.14 -5.61
CA PHE A 35 15.64 -6.38 -4.84
C PHE A 35 14.72 -6.45 -3.62
N LEU A 36 14.54 -5.34 -2.90
CA LEU A 36 13.62 -5.27 -1.78
C LEU A 36 12.18 -5.55 -2.21
N VAL A 37 11.72 -4.89 -3.29
CA VAL A 37 10.38 -5.08 -3.84
C VAL A 37 10.19 -6.51 -4.34
N LEU A 38 11.20 -7.09 -5.00
CA LEU A 38 11.18 -8.47 -5.45
C LEU A 38 11.07 -9.44 -4.26
N ALA A 39 11.92 -9.29 -3.24
CA ALA A 39 11.92 -10.15 -2.06
C ALA A 39 10.58 -10.11 -1.32
N LEU A 40 10.03 -8.90 -1.10
CA LEU A 40 8.72 -8.73 -0.48
C LEU A 40 7.61 -9.33 -1.33
N SER A 41 7.58 -9.03 -2.64
CA SER A 41 6.55 -9.55 -3.53
C SER A 41 6.58 -11.08 -3.61
N CYS A 42 7.76 -11.70 -3.72
CA CYS A 42 7.92 -13.15 -3.68
C CYS A 42 7.48 -13.75 -2.33
N GLY A 43 7.91 -13.18 -1.21
CA GLY A 43 7.50 -13.66 0.12
C GLY A 43 5.97 -13.62 0.30
N LEU A 44 5.35 -12.52 -0.12
CA LEU A 44 3.89 -12.34 -0.04
C LEU A 44 3.13 -13.25 -1.01
N THR A 45 3.58 -13.41 -2.25
CA THR A 45 2.92 -14.32 -3.20
C THR A 45 3.06 -15.76 -2.76
N THR A 46 4.24 -16.20 -2.33
CA THR A 46 4.46 -17.53 -1.77
C THR A 46 3.57 -17.75 -0.55
N TRP A 47 3.49 -16.79 0.37
CA TRP A 47 2.63 -16.89 1.54
C TRP A 47 1.16 -17.10 1.16
N ASN A 48 0.65 -16.31 0.21
CA ASN A 48 -0.74 -16.41 -0.25
C ASN A 48 -1.02 -17.71 -0.98
N VAL A 49 -0.07 -18.23 -1.76
CA VAL A 49 -0.20 -19.54 -2.42
C VAL A 49 -0.25 -20.69 -1.41
N LEU A 50 0.56 -20.61 -0.35
CA LEU A 50 0.59 -21.64 0.71
C LEU A 50 -0.61 -21.56 1.67
N HIS A 51 -1.14 -20.36 1.90
CA HIS A 51 -2.25 -20.11 2.81
C HIS A 51 -3.40 -19.42 2.07
N PRO A 52 -4.11 -20.15 1.18
CA PRO A 52 -5.18 -19.57 0.40
C PRO A 52 -6.30 -19.08 1.33
N PRO A 53 -6.81 -17.85 1.14
CA PRO A 53 -7.94 -17.34 1.91
C PRO A 53 -9.21 -18.12 1.55
N THR A 54 -10.17 -18.16 2.46
CA THR A 54 -11.51 -18.77 2.26
C THR A 54 -12.37 -18.05 1.21
N ALA A 55 -11.85 -16.98 0.60
CA ALA A 55 -12.53 -16.18 -0.40
C ALA A 55 -12.64 -16.89 -1.76
N SER A 56 -13.44 -16.32 -2.67
CA SER A 56 -13.63 -16.86 -4.03
C SER A 56 -12.31 -17.07 -4.78
N SER A 57 -12.17 -18.24 -5.42
CA SER A 57 -10.97 -18.65 -6.16
C SER A 57 -10.50 -17.59 -7.17
N ALA A 58 -11.43 -16.93 -7.88
CA ALA A 58 -11.09 -15.90 -8.85
C ALA A 58 -10.39 -14.67 -8.26
N SER A 59 -10.88 -14.13 -7.12
CA SER A 59 -10.25 -12.96 -6.47
C SER A 59 -8.84 -13.26 -5.97
N HIS A 60 -8.62 -14.48 -5.47
CA HIS A 60 -7.33 -14.93 -5.01
C HIS A 60 -6.32 -15.03 -6.17
N THR A 61 -6.74 -15.63 -7.29
CA THR A 61 -5.91 -15.75 -8.49
C THR A 61 -5.48 -14.38 -9.02
N ILE A 62 -6.40 -13.41 -9.10
CA ILE A 62 -6.06 -12.05 -9.56
C ILE A 62 -5.07 -11.37 -8.62
N MET A 63 -5.23 -11.52 -7.30
CA MET A 63 -4.28 -10.99 -6.31
C MET A 63 -2.89 -11.60 -6.46
N VAL A 64 -2.78 -12.92 -6.68
CA VAL A 64 -1.49 -13.60 -6.92
C VAL A 64 -0.85 -13.10 -8.20
N ILE A 65 -1.61 -12.95 -9.29
CA ILE A 65 -1.12 -12.39 -10.56
C ILE A 65 -0.60 -10.97 -10.36
N ALA A 66 -1.34 -10.13 -9.64
CA ALA A 66 -0.92 -8.76 -9.35
C ALA A 66 0.38 -8.72 -8.50
N GLY A 67 0.52 -9.63 -7.54
CA GLY A 67 1.76 -9.80 -6.78
C GLY A 67 2.94 -10.26 -7.64
N ILE A 68 2.73 -11.20 -8.57
CA ILE A 68 3.75 -11.64 -9.53
C ILE A 68 4.15 -10.50 -10.45
N LEU A 69 3.19 -9.70 -10.93
CA LEU A 69 3.45 -8.54 -11.78
C LEU A 69 4.30 -7.49 -11.03
N SER A 70 3.95 -7.17 -9.79
CA SER A 70 4.74 -6.29 -8.92
C SER A 70 6.16 -6.83 -8.71
N GLY A 71 6.31 -8.13 -8.41
CA GLY A 71 7.61 -8.78 -8.27
C GLY A 71 8.43 -8.77 -9.56
N GLY A 72 7.81 -9.04 -10.70
CA GLY A 72 8.41 -8.99 -12.03
C GLY A 72 8.90 -7.58 -12.37
N CYS A 73 8.14 -6.55 -12.03
CA CYS A 73 8.60 -5.17 -12.12
C CYS A 73 9.80 -4.94 -11.19
N GLY A 74 9.76 -5.39 -9.94
CA GLY A 74 10.92 -5.32 -9.02
C GLY A 74 12.19 -5.97 -9.59
N ALA A 75 12.08 -7.16 -10.18
CA ALA A 75 13.18 -7.84 -10.87
C ALA A 75 13.69 -7.03 -12.07
N ALA A 76 12.78 -6.53 -12.92
CA ALA A 76 13.13 -5.68 -14.06
C ALA A 76 13.87 -4.42 -13.60
N LEU A 77 13.45 -3.78 -12.51
CA LEU A 77 14.12 -2.61 -11.95
C LEU A 77 15.52 -2.93 -11.44
N ALA A 78 15.71 -4.10 -10.83
CA ALA A 78 17.00 -4.53 -10.32
C ALA A 78 18.01 -4.84 -11.46
N LEU A 79 17.53 -5.48 -12.53
CA LEU A 79 18.35 -5.87 -13.68
C LEU A 79 18.62 -4.71 -14.64
N LEU A 80 17.60 -3.87 -14.88
CA LEU A 80 17.66 -2.72 -15.79
C LEU A 80 18.07 -1.43 -15.09
N ALA A 81 18.52 -1.47 -13.83
CA ALA A 81 19.01 -0.29 -13.11
C ALA A 81 20.08 0.50 -13.90
N PRO A 82 21.08 -0.12 -14.55
CA PRO A 82 22.07 0.61 -15.35
C PRO A 82 21.48 1.27 -16.61
N TRP A 83 20.30 0.85 -17.05
CA TRP A 83 19.61 1.39 -18.24
C TRP A 83 18.69 2.57 -17.90
N SER A 84 18.50 2.88 -16.62
CA SER A 84 17.62 3.97 -16.16
C SER A 84 18.04 5.34 -16.71
N ASP A 85 19.34 5.55 -16.95
CA ASP A 85 19.89 6.80 -17.50
C ASP A 85 19.51 7.02 -18.98
N ARG A 86 19.38 5.93 -19.76
CA ARG A 86 19.10 6.01 -21.21
C ARG A 86 17.61 6.13 -21.51
N HIS A 87 16.76 5.47 -20.71
CA HIS A 87 15.32 5.38 -20.97
C HIS A 87 14.49 5.67 -19.70
N PRO A 88 14.51 6.90 -19.17
CA PRO A 88 13.82 7.24 -17.93
C PRO A 88 12.30 7.09 -18.02
N SER A 89 11.70 7.30 -19.21
CA SER A 89 10.26 7.13 -19.43
C SER A 89 9.81 5.68 -19.30
N ALA A 90 10.54 4.73 -19.89
CA ALA A 90 10.25 3.30 -19.80
C ALA A 90 10.37 2.81 -18.35
N TYR A 91 11.40 3.28 -17.63
CA TYR A 91 11.60 2.95 -16.21
C TYR A 91 10.46 3.48 -15.33
N ARG A 92 9.98 4.70 -15.61
CA ARG A 92 8.81 5.28 -14.95
C ARG A 92 7.52 4.51 -15.23
N MET A 93 7.31 4.07 -16.46
CA MET A 93 6.14 3.22 -16.79
C MET A 93 6.20 1.89 -16.06
N LEU A 94 7.36 1.23 -16.01
CA LEU A 94 7.54 -0.04 -15.29
C LEU A 94 7.29 0.09 -13.79
N THR A 95 7.86 1.11 -13.15
CA THR A 95 7.64 1.40 -11.72
C THR A 95 6.18 1.74 -11.44
N LEU A 96 5.53 2.56 -12.29
CA LEU A 96 4.14 2.92 -12.11
C LEU A 96 3.20 1.71 -12.27
N LEU A 97 3.41 0.88 -13.30
CA LEU A 97 2.62 -0.34 -13.53
C LEU A 97 2.78 -1.34 -12.39
N GLY A 98 4.01 -1.63 -11.98
CA GLY A 98 4.27 -2.52 -10.85
C GLY A 98 3.72 -1.97 -9.54
N GLY A 99 3.80 -0.64 -9.36
CA GLY A 99 3.28 0.05 -8.18
C GLY A 99 1.77 -0.10 -8.04
N TRP A 100 1.02 0.20 -9.11
CA TRP A 100 -0.43 0.02 -9.14
C TRP A 100 -0.85 -1.45 -9.06
N ALA A 101 -0.07 -2.38 -9.60
CA ALA A 101 -0.31 -3.81 -9.42
C ALA A 101 -0.22 -4.20 -7.93
N GLY A 102 0.79 -3.73 -7.20
CA GLY A 102 0.93 -3.93 -5.76
C GLY A 102 -0.26 -3.38 -4.97
N VAL A 103 -0.61 -2.11 -5.18
CA VAL A 103 -1.78 -1.47 -4.53
C VAL A 103 -3.08 -2.21 -4.87
N GLY A 104 -3.24 -2.63 -6.13
CA GLY A 104 -4.39 -3.42 -6.58
C GLY A 104 -4.50 -4.77 -5.86
N ALA A 105 -3.37 -5.45 -5.59
CA ALA A 105 -3.36 -6.68 -4.81
C ALA A 105 -3.84 -6.44 -3.36
N GLY A 106 -3.43 -5.33 -2.74
CA GLY A 106 -3.91 -4.90 -1.42
C GLY A 106 -5.43 -4.68 -1.39
N ILE A 107 -5.95 -3.91 -2.35
CA ILE A 107 -7.38 -3.63 -2.49
C ILE A 107 -8.18 -4.92 -2.69
N LEU A 108 -7.69 -5.84 -3.54
CA LEU A 108 -8.36 -7.12 -3.78
C LEU A 108 -8.41 -7.98 -2.50
N HIS A 109 -7.31 -8.02 -1.75
CA HIS A 109 -7.26 -8.73 -0.48
C HIS A 109 -8.28 -8.16 0.53
N GLU A 110 -8.38 -6.83 0.67
CA GLU A 110 -9.27 -6.21 1.64
C GLU A 110 -10.75 -6.25 1.20
N SER A 111 -11.01 -6.08 -0.10
CA SER A 111 -12.36 -6.22 -0.67
C SER A 111 -12.93 -7.63 -0.50
N ALA A 112 -12.08 -8.66 -0.51
CA ALA A 112 -12.49 -10.03 -0.24
C ALA A 112 -12.96 -10.21 1.21
N ALA A 113 -12.33 -9.53 2.17
CA ALA A 113 -12.74 -9.56 3.59
C ALA A 113 -14.04 -8.77 3.82
N LEU A 114 -14.27 -7.70 3.06
CA LEU A 114 -15.45 -6.83 3.22
C LEU A 114 -16.71 -7.36 2.52
N ARG A 115 -16.61 -8.40 1.68
CA ARG A 115 -17.77 -9.05 1.02
C ARG A 115 -18.80 -9.61 2.00
N THR A 116 -18.39 -9.95 3.21
CA THR A 116 -19.29 -10.49 4.26
C THR A 116 -19.93 -9.38 5.09
N GLY A 117 -19.58 -8.12 4.84
CA GLY A 117 -20.08 -6.98 5.60
C GLY A 117 -21.49 -6.52 5.16
N PRO A 118 -22.18 -5.75 6.02
CA PRO A 118 -23.54 -5.26 5.75
C PRO A 118 -23.60 -4.11 4.74
N VAL A 119 -22.46 -3.56 4.32
CA VAL A 119 -22.39 -2.38 3.44
C VAL A 119 -22.12 -2.80 2.00
N PRO A 120 -22.87 -2.30 1.00
CA PRO A 120 -22.64 -2.66 -0.40
C PRO A 120 -21.25 -2.22 -0.87
N LEU A 121 -20.54 -3.16 -1.53
CA LEU A 121 -19.18 -2.95 -2.05
C LEU A 121 -19.05 -1.73 -2.96
N GLY A 122 -20.11 -1.35 -3.69
CA GLY A 122 -20.07 -0.20 -4.59
C GLY A 122 -19.79 1.13 -3.89
N ILE A 123 -20.21 1.28 -2.62
CA ILE A 123 -19.94 2.48 -1.82
C ILE A 123 -18.55 2.41 -1.18
N LEU A 124 -18.11 1.22 -0.77
CA LEU A 124 -16.82 1.02 -0.10
C LEU A 124 -15.63 1.01 -1.07
N LEU A 125 -15.82 0.60 -2.31
CA LEU A 125 -14.75 0.49 -3.30
C LEU A 125 -13.95 1.80 -3.51
N PRO A 126 -14.58 2.97 -3.78
CA PRO A 126 -13.84 4.21 -3.95
C PRO A 126 -13.08 4.61 -2.69
N VAL A 127 -13.67 4.37 -1.51
CA VAL A 127 -13.04 4.61 -0.21
C VAL A 127 -11.79 3.75 -0.04
N LEU A 128 -11.89 2.44 -0.33
CA LEU A 128 -10.77 1.51 -0.29
C LEU A 128 -9.65 1.90 -1.25
N ILE A 129 -10.00 2.24 -2.49
CA ILE A 129 -9.00 2.66 -3.49
C ILE A 129 -8.21 3.86 -2.97
N VAL A 130 -8.92 4.88 -2.46
CA VAL A 130 -8.28 6.10 -1.95
C VAL A 130 -7.47 5.83 -0.68
N SER A 131 -7.97 5.01 0.24
CA SER A 131 -7.26 4.68 1.48
C SER A 131 -6.00 3.86 1.23
N HIS A 132 -6.05 2.85 0.36
CA HIS A 132 -4.88 2.05 -0.03
C HIS A 132 -3.87 2.88 -0.82
N ALA A 133 -4.32 3.72 -1.76
CA ALA A 133 -3.41 4.60 -2.48
C ALA A 133 -2.70 5.58 -1.52
N ALA A 134 -3.41 6.19 -0.58
CA ALA A 134 -2.82 7.08 0.42
C ALA A 134 -1.90 6.33 1.40
N ALA A 135 -2.27 5.12 1.81
CA ALA A 135 -1.45 4.28 2.68
C ALA A 135 -0.15 3.88 1.99
N ALA A 136 -0.23 3.39 0.75
CA ALA A 136 0.90 3.02 -0.08
C ALA A 136 1.84 4.22 -0.34
N LEU A 137 1.30 5.38 -0.68
CA LEU A 137 2.10 6.59 -0.87
C LEU A 137 2.86 6.98 0.42
N LEU A 138 2.20 6.89 1.58
CA LEU A 138 2.85 7.20 2.85
C LEU A 138 3.96 6.19 3.17
N THR A 139 3.64 4.90 3.20
CA THR A 139 4.59 3.84 3.55
C THR A 139 5.76 3.81 2.58
N GLY A 140 5.48 3.87 1.26
CA GLY A 140 6.48 3.99 0.22
C GLY A 140 7.38 5.20 0.39
N SER A 141 6.82 6.38 0.67
CA SER A 141 7.62 7.61 0.84
C SER A 141 8.54 7.53 2.05
N ILE A 142 8.07 7.00 3.18
CA ILE A 142 8.87 6.82 4.40
C ILE A 142 9.98 5.81 4.14
N THR A 143 9.67 4.66 3.55
CA THR A 143 10.66 3.60 3.28
C THR A 143 11.73 4.07 2.30
N VAL A 144 11.35 4.73 1.20
CA VAL A 144 12.31 5.30 0.24
C VAL A 144 13.17 6.37 0.91
N THR A 145 12.58 7.24 1.73
CA THR A 145 13.33 8.28 2.47
C THR A 145 14.33 7.66 3.45
N TRP A 146 13.94 6.60 4.16
CA TRP A 146 14.82 5.90 5.11
C TRP A 146 15.99 5.22 4.39
N LEU A 147 15.73 4.50 3.30
CA LEU A 147 16.77 3.88 2.47
C LEU A 147 17.71 4.95 1.87
N LEU A 148 17.16 6.08 1.44
CA LEU A 148 17.94 7.16 0.84
C LEU A 148 18.79 7.88 1.90
N GLY A 149 18.27 8.05 3.12
CA GLY A 149 19.04 8.56 4.26
C GLY A 149 20.25 7.67 4.57
N HIS A 150 20.05 6.35 4.59
CA HIS A 150 21.17 5.41 4.77
C HIS A 150 22.18 5.47 3.62
N ALA A 151 21.72 5.55 2.37
CA ALA A 151 22.61 5.73 1.22
C ALA A 151 23.41 7.06 1.30
N TYR A 152 22.80 8.13 1.81
CA TYR A 152 23.46 9.42 1.97
C TYR A 152 24.58 9.39 3.02
N LEU A 153 24.37 8.68 4.13
CA LEU A 153 25.40 8.49 5.16
C LEU A 153 26.60 7.65 4.68
N THR A 154 26.40 6.83 3.64
CA THR A 154 27.43 5.92 3.13
C THR A 154 28.12 6.44 1.86
N ALA A 155 27.56 7.46 1.18
CA ALA A 155 28.11 8.00 -0.06
C ALA A 155 28.43 9.50 0.08
N THR A 156 29.72 9.87 0.06
CA THR A 156 30.22 11.24 0.31
C THR A 156 30.01 12.24 -0.85
N ARG A 157 29.32 11.86 -1.94
CA ARG A 157 29.19 12.70 -3.16
C ARG A 157 27.78 12.81 -3.76
N MET A 158 26.73 12.77 -2.95
CA MET A 158 25.36 12.96 -3.45
C MET A 158 24.86 14.41 -3.34
N THR A 159 24.19 14.87 -4.39
CA THR A 159 23.53 16.18 -4.44
C THR A 159 22.36 16.23 -3.46
N ILE A 160 22.10 17.41 -2.89
CA ILE A 160 21.04 17.62 -1.87
C ILE A 160 19.64 17.73 -2.50
N ALA A 161 19.55 17.96 -3.81
CA ALA A 161 18.30 18.17 -4.55
C ALA A 161 17.21 17.09 -4.35
N PRO A 162 17.49 15.77 -4.44
CA PRO A 162 16.47 14.73 -4.26
C PRO A 162 15.85 14.74 -2.85
N LEU A 163 16.63 15.08 -1.82
CA LEU A 163 16.16 15.04 -0.44
C LEU A 163 14.99 16.01 -0.21
N ARG A 164 15.09 17.24 -0.74
CA ARG A 164 14.02 18.25 -0.64
C ARG A 164 12.74 17.81 -1.37
N HIS A 165 12.87 17.09 -2.47
CA HIS A 165 11.72 16.54 -3.20
C HIS A 165 11.01 15.46 -2.36
N PHE A 166 11.76 14.53 -1.77
CA PHE A 166 11.18 13.50 -0.90
C PHE A 166 10.54 14.08 0.35
N THR A 167 11.15 15.08 1.02
CA THR A 167 10.52 15.75 2.17
C THR A 167 9.19 16.39 1.79
N ARG A 168 9.08 17.01 0.60
CA ARG A 168 7.81 17.54 0.11
C ARG A 168 6.80 16.43 -0.15
N LEU A 169 7.20 15.32 -0.77
CA LEU A 169 6.30 14.18 -1.00
C LEU A 169 5.77 13.58 0.31
N VAL A 170 6.62 13.47 1.33
CA VAL A 170 6.20 13.04 2.68
C VAL A 170 5.23 14.05 3.29
N ALA A 171 5.48 15.36 3.18
CA ALA A 171 4.55 16.37 3.66
C ALA A 171 3.20 16.29 2.92
N TRP A 172 3.20 16.14 1.59
CA TRP A 172 1.99 15.96 0.79
C TRP A 172 1.22 14.69 1.18
N SER A 173 1.89 13.56 1.37
CA SER A 173 1.23 12.31 1.78
C SER A 173 0.61 12.41 3.19
N LEU A 174 1.30 13.07 4.12
CA LEU A 174 0.77 13.35 5.46
C LEU A 174 -0.44 14.29 5.42
N THR A 175 -0.36 15.38 4.65
CA THR A 175 -1.50 16.32 4.51
C THR A 175 -2.71 15.65 3.87
N LEU A 176 -2.52 14.87 2.80
CA LEU A 176 -3.59 14.11 2.16
C LEU A 176 -4.26 13.15 3.15
N ARG A 177 -3.47 12.44 3.96
CA ARG A 177 -4.00 11.51 4.97
C ARG A 177 -4.71 12.22 6.11
N ALA A 178 -4.19 13.36 6.55
CA ALA A 178 -4.82 14.21 7.56
C ALA A 178 -6.18 14.76 7.11
N ILE A 179 -6.36 15.00 5.81
CA ILE A 179 -7.64 15.42 5.21
C ILE A 179 -8.58 14.22 4.99
N LEU A 180 -8.05 13.08 4.54
CA LEU A 180 -8.87 11.89 4.29
C LEU A 180 -9.45 11.30 5.58
N LEU A 181 -8.68 11.27 6.66
CA LEU A 181 -9.12 10.70 7.94
C LEU A 181 -10.46 11.28 8.46
N PRO A 182 -10.65 12.60 8.57
CA PRO A 182 -11.93 13.16 9.00
C PRO A 182 -13.05 12.90 7.98
N ILE A 183 -12.77 12.91 6.67
CA ILE A 183 -13.77 12.59 5.65
C ILE A 183 -14.26 11.15 5.81
N LEU A 184 -13.35 10.21 6.03
CA LEU A 184 -13.67 8.80 6.24
C LEU A 184 -14.43 8.57 7.56
N LEU A 185 -14.05 9.27 8.63
CA LEU A 185 -14.78 9.23 9.91
C LEU A 185 -16.20 9.78 9.77
N LEU A 186 -16.38 10.92 9.10
CA LEU A 186 -17.69 11.51 8.84
C LEU A 186 -18.56 10.59 7.98
N LEU A 187 -17.99 9.98 6.95
CA LEU A 187 -18.69 9.02 6.09
C LEU A 187 -19.09 7.76 6.87
N GLY A 188 -18.18 7.19 7.66
CA GLY A 188 -18.45 6.03 8.51
C GLY A 188 -19.55 6.31 9.53
N TRP A 189 -19.51 7.48 10.17
CA TRP A 189 -20.56 7.94 11.08
C TRP A 189 -21.93 8.06 10.39
N TRP A 190 -21.96 8.64 9.19
CA TRP A 190 -23.18 8.79 8.41
C TRP A 190 -23.78 7.45 7.97
N ILE A 191 -22.94 6.51 7.54
CA ILE A 191 -23.37 5.15 7.19
C ILE A 191 -23.92 4.41 8.43
N ALA A 192 -23.24 4.52 9.57
CA ALA A 192 -23.69 3.92 10.83
C ALA A 192 -25.06 4.48 11.26
N GLY A 193 -25.26 5.79 11.15
CA GLY A 193 -26.55 6.43 11.44
C GLY A 193 -27.70 5.97 10.55
N ARG A 194 -27.42 5.60 9.28
CA ARG A 194 -28.42 5.02 8.37
C ARG A 194 -28.71 3.55 8.61
N ALA A 195 -27.72 2.78 9.06
CA ALA A 195 -27.89 1.38 9.40
C ALA A 195 -28.72 1.20 10.70
N GLY A 196 -28.67 2.17 11.61
CA GLY A 196 -29.39 2.19 12.89
C GLY A 196 -30.85 2.62 12.81
N GLY A 197 -31.59 2.28 11.75
CA GLY A 197 -33.04 2.56 11.61
C GLY A 197 -33.95 1.86 12.65
N THR A 198 -33.38 1.25 13.68
CA THR A 198 -34.08 0.75 14.87
C THR A 198 -33.55 1.52 16.07
N ASP A 199 -34.36 2.45 16.55
CA ASP A 199 -34.26 3.26 17.78
C ASP A 199 -32.86 3.59 18.31
N PRO A 200 -32.47 4.88 18.36
CA PRO A 200 -31.32 5.34 19.14
C PRO A 200 -31.68 5.23 20.63
N THR A 201 -31.76 4.02 21.16
CA THR A 201 -31.72 3.83 22.60
C THR A 201 -30.28 4.06 23.04
N PRO A 202 -30.02 5.10 23.84
CA PRO A 202 -28.70 5.36 24.35
C PRO A 202 -28.32 4.19 25.26
N PHE A 203 -27.23 3.48 24.93
CA PHE A 203 -26.36 2.82 25.90
C PHE A 203 -27.06 2.23 27.15
N THR A 204 -27.98 1.28 26.94
CA THR A 204 -28.38 0.37 28.02
C THR A 204 -28.22 -1.05 27.53
N THR A 205 -27.00 -1.57 27.60
CA THR A 205 -26.73 -3.01 27.60
C THR A 205 -26.60 -3.49 29.05
N PRO A 206 -27.67 -3.88 29.75
CA PRO A 206 -27.57 -4.60 31.01
C PRO A 206 -27.20 -6.10 30.83
N GLY A 207 -26.58 -6.48 29.71
CA GLY A 207 -26.27 -7.88 29.37
C GLY A 207 -24.79 -8.28 29.40
N LEU A 208 -23.86 -7.33 29.48
CA LEU A 208 -22.41 -7.64 29.45
C LEU A 208 -21.81 -8.01 30.82
N THR A 209 -22.54 -7.77 31.91
CA THR A 209 -22.13 -8.22 33.25
C THR A 209 -22.44 -9.70 33.52
N ALA A 210 -23.35 -10.34 32.77
CA ALA A 210 -23.68 -11.75 33.00
C ALA A 210 -22.67 -12.72 32.35
N ALA A 211 -21.99 -12.31 31.27
CA ALA A 211 -21.04 -13.18 30.58
C ALA A 211 -19.62 -13.18 31.20
N LEU A 212 -19.30 -12.20 32.06
CA LEU A 212 -17.98 -12.10 32.70
C LEU A 212 -17.90 -12.75 34.10
N VAL A 213 -19.00 -13.32 34.61
CA VAL A 213 -19.05 -13.97 35.94
C VAL A 213 -18.89 -15.50 35.86
N ASN A 214 -18.99 -16.11 34.68
CA ASN A 214 -18.93 -17.59 34.54
C ASN A 214 -17.61 -18.15 34.00
N ASP A 215 -16.60 -17.32 33.72
CA ASP A 215 -15.29 -17.77 33.21
C ASP A 215 -14.13 -17.45 34.17
N TRP A 216 -14.36 -17.56 35.49
CA TRP A 216 -13.30 -17.63 36.52
C TRP A 216 -13.44 -18.91 37.35
#